data_AF-A0A9X1VBC7-F1
#
_entry.id   AF-A0A9X1VBC7-F1
#
_cell.length_a   1.000
_cell.length_b   1.000
_cell.length_c   1.000
_cell.angle_alpha   90.00
_cell.angle_beta   90.00
_cell.angle_gamma   90.00
#
_symmetry.space_group_name_H-M   'P 1'
#
loop_
_entity.id
_entity.type
_entity.pdbx_description
1 polymer ?
#
loop_
_entity_poly.entity_id
_entity_poly.type
_entity_poly.pdbx_seq_one_letter_code
_entity_poly.pdbx_strand_id
1 'polypeptide(L)'
;MQKKRGSKPSGPYEAYIIHVEHEDDFYFIPEGICIVGEEYRYLVYSLDSLHNFLRAGLLKFPLSELLSDGVTFRNAQIKLEDLQSYRITHGLEDVSVEELLSFLYVAEPTKYHFLERSLHNNV
;
A
#
# COMPACT_ATOMS: atom_id res chain seq x y z
N MET A 1 -19.58 9.83 -17.27
CA MET A 1 -18.16 10.22 -17.21
C MET A 1 -17.39 9.13 -16.47
N GLN A 2 -16.71 8.24 -17.20
CA GLN A 2 -15.89 7.19 -16.60
C GLN A 2 -14.55 7.81 -16.15
N LYS A 3 -14.29 7.85 -14.84
CA LYS A 3 -12.95 8.13 -14.30
C LYS A 3 -12.09 6.89 -14.60
N LYS A 4 -11.26 6.94 -15.64
CA LYS A 4 -10.15 6.00 -15.81
C LYS A 4 -9.23 6.14 -14.60
N ARG A 5 -9.30 5.17 -13.66
CA ARG A 5 -8.34 5.04 -12.56
C ARG A 5 -7.01 4.50 -13.13
N GLY A 6 -5.91 4.96 -12.54
CA GLY A 6 -4.55 4.99 -13.09
C GLY A 6 -4.14 3.77 -13.92
N SER A 7 -3.71 4.04 -15.16
CA SER A 7 -2.94 3.11 -15.97
C SER A 7 -1.66 2.70 -15.24
N LYS A 8 -1.34 1.41 -15.31
CA LYS A 8 -0.14 0.76 -14.77
C LYS A 8 1.13 1.62 -14.93
N PRO A 9 1.95 1.81 -13.88
CA PRO A 9 3.36 2.08 -14.11
C PRO A 9 3.95 0.81 -14.73
N SER A 10 4.40 0.91 -15.97
CA SER A 10 5.14 -0.14 -16.70
C SER A 10 6.66 0.02 -16.51
N GLY A 11 7.07 0.65 -15.41
CA GLY A 11 8.44 1.00 -15.07
C GLY A 11 8.77 0.64 -13.62
N PRO A 12 10.02 0.87 -13.17
CA PRO A 12 10.43 0.55 -11.81
C PRO A 12 9.54 1.29 -10.80
N TYR A 13 9.09 0.56 -9.79
CA TYR A 13 8.32 1.10 -8.69
C TYR A 13 8.81 0.54 -7.37
N GLU A 14 8.64 1.36 -6.34
CA GLU A 14 8.79 0.94 -4.95
C GLU A 14 7.42 0.57 -4.40
N ALA A 15 7.39 -0.43 -3.52
CA ALA A 15 6.15 -0.93 -2.94
C ALA A 15 6.32 -1.07 -1.44
N TYR A 16 5.30 -0.63 -0.72
CA TYR A 16 5.30 -0.63 0.74
C TYR A 16 3.96 -1.12 1.27
N ILE A 17 3.99 -1.90 2.36
CA ILE A 17 2.79 -2.16 3.16
C ILE A 17 2.58 -0.97 4.09
N ILE A 18 1.36 -0.44 4.11
CA ILE A 18 0.94 0.58 5.06
C ILE A 18 0.33 -0.13 6.26
N HIS A 19 1.04 -0.07 7.37
CA HIS A 19 0.61 -0.55 8.66
C HIS A 19 0.00 0.58 9.47
N VAL A 20 -1.13 0.31 10.11
CA VAL A 20 -1.84 1.24 10.98
C VAL A 20 -2.05 0.60 12.34
N GLU A 21 -1.84 1.36 13.39
CA GLU A 21 -2.27 1.04 14.75
C GLU A 21 -3.31 2.10 15.14
N HIS A 22 -4.57 1.71 15.29
CA HIS A 22 -5.62 2.63 15.70
C HIS A 22 -5.56 2.96 17.19
N GLU A 23 -6.28 4.01 17.59
CA GLU A 23 -6.55 4.29 19.01
C GLU A 23 -7.22 3.04 19.61
N ASP A 24 -6.61 2.47 20.66
CA ASP A 24 -6.98 1.21 21.34
C ASP A 24 -6.48 -0.11 20.73
N ASP A 25 -5.75 -0.07 19.60
CA ASP A 25 -5.05 -1.26 19.12
C ASP A 25 -3.74 -1.49 19.90
N PHE A 26 -3.31 -2.75 19.96
CA PHE A 26 -2.03 -3.15 20.57
C PHE A 26 -0.98 -3.57 19.54
N TYR A 27 -1.35 -3.59 18.26
CA TYR A 27 -0.50 -4.06 17.18
C TYR A 27 -0.85 -3.35 15.87
N PHE A 28 0.18 -3.21 15.04
CA PHE A 28 0.04 -2.73 13.68
C PHE A 28 -0.68 -3.76 12.80
N ILE A 29 -1.70 -3.31 12.07
CA ILE A 29 -2.40 -4.09 11.05
C ILE A 29 -2.16 -3.51 9.66
N PRO A 30 -2.00 -4.34 8.63
CA PRO A 30 -1.87 -3.88 7.26
C PRO A 30 -3.22 -3.36 6.77
N GLU A 31 -3.26 -2.08 6.41
CA GLU A 31 -4.48 -1.37 5.97
C GLU A 31 -4.36 -0.81 4.55
N GLY A 32 -3.18 -0.91 3.95
CA GLY A 32 -3.02 -0.59 2.54
C GLY A 32 -1.70 -1.02 1.94
N ILE A 33 -1.61 -0.89 0.62
CA ILE A 33 -0.36 -0.95 -0.13
C ILE A 33 -0.12 0.40 -0.77
N CYS A 34 1.08 0.93 -0.58
CA CYS A 34 1.56 2.13 -1.22
C CYS A 34 2.51 1.74 -2.36
N ILE A 35 2.22 2.21 -3.57
CA ILE A 35 3.13 2.13 -4.71
C ILE A 35 3.65 3.52 -5.02
N VAL A 36 4.97 3.65 -5.12
CA VAL A 36 5.63 4.88 -5.56
C VAL A 36 6.19 4.61 -6.95
N GLY A 37 5.56 5.20 -7.95
CA GLY A 37 6.01 5.12 -9.33
C GLY A 37 6.97 6.25 -9.70
N GLU A 38 7.29 6.35 -11.00
CA GLU A 38 8.04 7.47 -11.56
C GLU A 38 7.39 8.82 -11.17
N GLU A 39 8.21 9.84 -10.93
CA GLU A 39 7.81 11.17 -10.42
C GLU A 39 7.30 11.22 -8.96
N TYR A 40 7.60 10.21 -8.13
CA TYR A 40 7.18 10.16 -6.71
C TYR A 40 5.66 10.21 -6.52
N ARG A 41 4.92 9.68 -7.50
CA ARG A 41 3.46 9.61 -7.39
C ARG A 41 3.04 8.43 -6.53
N TYR A 42 2.45 8.74 -5.38
CA TYR A 42 1.84 7.78 -4.48
C TYR A 42 0.51 7.24 -5.04
N LEU A 43 0.43 5.92 -5.21
CA LEU A 43 -0.80 5.17 -5.44
C LEU A 43 -1.10 4.33 -4.19
N VAL A 44 -2.30 4.46 -3.65
CA VAL A 44 -2.71 3.77 -2.41
C VAL A 44 -3.84 2.80 -2.72
N TYR A 45 -3.63 1.53 -2.38
CA TYR A 45 -4.62 0.46 -2.45
C TYR A 45 -5.05 0.10 -1.03
N SER A 46 -6.30 0.34 -0.69
CA SER A 46 -6.84 0.22 0.66
C SER A 46 -8.36 0.07 0.60
N LEU A 47 -9.00 -0.08 1.76
CA LEU A 47 -10.44 0.15 1.88
C LEU A 47 -10.79 1.60 1.52
N ASP A 48 -11.97 1.80 0.94
CA ASP A 48 -12.47 3.13 0.52
C ASP A 48 -12.57 4.10 1.71
N SER A 49 -12.95 3.58 2.89
CA SER A 49 -13.07 4.34 4.13
C SER A 49 -11.73 4.91 4.62
N LEU A 50 -10.64 4.20 4.36
CA LEU A 50 -9.29 4.57 4.82
C LEU A 50 -8.46 5.30 3.77
N HIS A 51 -8.82 5.20 2.48
CA HIS A 51 -8.01 5.71 1.38
C HIS A 51 -7.56 7.17 1.56
N ASN A 52 -8.49 8.07 1.92
CA ASN A 52 -8.17 9.48 2.11
C ASN A 52 -7.31 9.72 3.35
N PHE A 53 -7.51 8.94 4.42
CA PHE A 53 -6.72 9.01 5.64
C PHE A 53 -5.26 8.59 5.36
N LEU A 54 -5.07 7.41 4.76
CA LEU A 54 -3.74 6.88 4.43
C LEU A 54 -3.01 7.79 3.46
N ARG A 55 -3.66 8.18 2.35
CA ARG A 55 -3.06 9.08 1.35
C ARG A 55 -2.65 10.42 1.96
N ALA A 56 -3.46 10.99 2.85
CA ALA A 56 -3.10 12.24 3.53
C ALA A 56 -1.92 12.06 4.50
N GLY A 57 -1.84 10.93 5.20
CA GLY A 57 -0.72 10.59 6.07
C GLY A 57 0.59 10.48 5.28
N LEU A 58 0.60 9.67 4.21
CA LEU A 58 1.77 9.47 3.36
C LEU A 58 2.30 10.75 2.71
N LEU A 59 1.42 11.69 2.36
CA LEU A 59 1.82 12.97 1.77
C LEU A 59 2.30 13.99 2.80
N LYS A 60 1.97 13.82 4.08
CA LYS A 60 2.29 14.78 5.13
C LYS A 60 3.67 14.56 5.72
N PHE A 61 4.13 13.31 5.79
CA PHE A 61 5.36 12.92 6.45
C PHE A 61 6.39 12.41 5.46
N PRO A 62 7.69 12.64 5.70
CA PRO A 62 8.74 12.11 4.86
C PRO A 62 8.81 10.58 4.97
N LEU A 63 9.19 9.93 3.87
CA LEU A 63 9.29 8.47 3.78
C LEU A 63 10.23 7.87 4.85
N SER A 64 11.30 8.58 5.21
CA SER A 64 12.26 8.15 6.23
C SER A 64 11.63 8.00 7.63
N GLU A 65 10.69 8.86 8.00
CA GLU A 65 9.98 8.75 9.29
C GLU A 65 8.95 7.61 9.26
N LEU A 66 8.29 7.44 8.13
CA LEU A 66 7.33 6.36 7.93
C LEU A 66 8.00 4.97 7.97
N LEU A 67 9.22 4.84 7.46
CA LEU A 67 9.99 3.59 7.43
C LEU A 67 10.70 3.25 8.74
N SER A 68 10.99 4.24 9.60
CA SER A 68 11.68 3.99 10.88
C SER A 68 10.71 3.49 11.96
N ASP A 69 10.24 4.42 12.78
CA ASP A 69 9.38 4.14 13.94
C ASP A 69 7.90 4.34 13.61
N GLY A 70 7.59 4.93 12.45
CA GLY A 70 6.25 5.36 12.09
C GLY A 70 5.92 6.74 12.66
N VAL A 71 4.74 7.24 12.31
CA VAL A 71 4.30 8.60 12.65
C VAL A 71 2.89 8.59 13.21
N THR A 72 2.62 9.44 14.20
CA THR A 72 1.27 9.66 14.70
C THR A 72 0.52 10.63 13.79
N PHE A 73 -0.60 10.19 13.24
CA PHE A 73 -1.48 10.99 12.39
C PHE A 73 -2.94 10.77 12.75
N ARG A 74 -3.62 11.83 13.21
CA ARG A 74 -5.05 11.81 13.59
C ARG A 74 -5.40 10.64 14.53
N ASN A 75 -4.69 10.55 15.65
CA ASN A 75 -4.85 9.54 16.70
C ASN A 75 -4.54 8.09 16.31
N ALA A 76 -3.96 7.83 15.14
CA ALA A 76 -3.43 6.52 14.78
C ALA A 76 -1.93 6.61 14.48
N GLN A 77 -1.20 5.51 14.67
CA GLN A 77 0.16 5.40 14.15
C GLN A 77 0.14 4.83 12.74
N ILE A 78 0.97 5.38 11.86
CA ILE A 78 1.17 4.89 10.49
C ILE A 78 2.63 4.53 10.32
N LYS A 79 2.89 3.32 9.84
CA LYS A 79 4.24 2.83 9.53
C LYS A 79 4.26 2.19 8.14
N LEU A 80 5.40 2.27 7.46
CA LEU A 80 5.64 1.56 6.22
C LEU A 80 6.59 0.38 6.43
N GLU A 81 6.29 -0.71 5.74
CA GLU A 81 7.20 -1.84 5.57
C GLU A 81 7.60 -1.91 4.10
N ASP A 82 8.91 -1.95 3.82
CA ASP A 82 9.45 -2.08 2.47
C ASP A 82 9.30 -3.51 1.94
N LEU A 83 8.60 -3.66 0.81
CA LEU A 83 8.39 -4.95 0.16
C LEU A 83 9.58 -5.41 -0.70
N GLN A 84 10.65 -4.63 -0.84
CA GLN A 84 11.73 -4.95 -1.77
C GLN A 84 12.39 -6.31 -1.47
N SER A 85 12.68 -6.60 -0.20
CA SER A 85 13.26 -7.89 0.19
C SER A 85 12.30 -9.06 -0.08
N TYR A 86 11.00 -8.84 0.16
CA TYR A 86 9.96 -9.82 -0.13
C TYR A 86 9.87 -10.09 -1.65
N ARG A 87 9.88 -9.03 -2.46
CA ARG A 87 9.84 -9.13 -3.92
C ARG A 87 11.03 -9.91 -4.46
N ILE A 88 12.24 -9.63 -3.99
CA ILE A 88 13.45 -10.36 -4.40
C ILE A 88 13.35 -11.85 -4.05
N THR A 89 12.89 -12.16 -2.83
CA THR A 89 12.76 -13.54 -2.35
C THR A 89 11.77 -14.35 -3.18
N HIS A 90 10.74 -13.70 -3.72
CA HIS A 90 9.66 -14.34 -4.47
C HIS A 90 9.74 -14.15 -5.99
N GLY A 91 10.79 -13.51 -6.53
CA GLY A 91 10.94 -13.27 -7.97
C GLY A 91 9.92 -12.27 -8.55
N LEU A 92 9.57 -11.23 -7.79
CA LEU A 92 8.56 -10.21 -8.11
C LEU A 92 9.16 -8.83 -8.43
N GLU A 93 10.43 -8.77 -8.81
CA GLU A 93 11.13 -7.51 -9.10
C GLU A 93 10.60 -6.85 -10.38
N ASP A 94 10.33 -7.64 -11.42
CA ASP A 94 9.95 -7.13 -12.75
C ASP A 94 8.44 -7.29 -13.05
N VAL A 95 7.64 -7.66 -12.05
CA VAL A 95 6.19 -7.86 -12.24
C VAL A 95 5.44 -6.53 -12.18
N SER A 96 4.31 -6.45 -12.87
CA SER A 96 3.43 -5.28 -12.79
C SER A 96 2.80 -5.15 -11.40
N VAL A 97 2.35 -3.92 -11.07
CA VAL A 97 1.64 -3.67 -9.80
C VAL A 97 0.47 -4.62 -9.59
N GLU A 98 -0.30 -4.91 -10.65
CA GLU A 98 -1.44 -5.82 -10.58
C GLU A 98 -1.02 -7.25 -10.21
N GLU A 99 0.09 -7.74 -10.76
CA GLU A 99 0.64 -9.06 -10.44
C GLU A 99 1.15 -9.11 -8.99
N LEU A 100 1.83 -8.05 -8.52
CA LEU A 100 2.25 -7.96 -7.11
C LEU A 100 1.04 -7.98 -6.16
N LEU A 101 0.02 -7.15 -6.41
CA LEU A 101 -1.18 -7.10 -5.57
C LEU A 101 -1.93 -8.43 -5.57
N SER A 102 -2.00 -9.09 -6.74
CA SER A 102 -2.61 -10.42 -6.87
C SER A 102 -1.84 -11.47 -6.08
N PHE A 103 -0.50 -11.46 -6.17
CA PHE A 103 0.35 -12.38 -5.42
C PHE A 103 0.18 -12.22 -3.91
N LEU A 104 0.23 -10.98 -3.41
CA LEU A 104 0.02 -10.69 -1.98
C LEU A 104 -1.34 -11.19 -1.50
N TYR A 105 -2.41 -10.89 -2.24
CA TYR A 105 -3.77 -11.33 -1.88
C TYR A 105 -3.91 -12.85 -1.88
N VAL A 106 -3.37 -13.56 -2.88
CA VAL A 106 -3.44 -15.02 -2.95
C VAL A 106 -2.61 -15.68 -1.83
N ALA A 107 -1.47 -15.10 -1.47
CA ALA A 107 -0.62 -15.62 -0.41
C ALA A 107 -1.26 -15.48 0.98
N GLU A 108 -1.86 -14.32 1.28
CA GLU A 108 -2.49 -14.04 2.60
C GLU A 108 -3.81 -13.25 2.45
N PRO A 109 -4.92 -13.88 2.01
CA PRO A 109 -6.15 -13.17 1.65
C PRO A 109 -6.83 -12.47 2.84
N THR A 110 -6.75 -13.03 4.04
CA THR A 110 -7.28 -12.40 5.26
C THR A 110 -6.51 -11.14 5.62
N LYS A 111 -5.18 -11.18 5.49
CA LYS A 111 -4.29 -10.04 5.79
C LYS A 111 -4.48 -8.91 4.80
N TYR A 112 -4.60 -9.24 3.51
CA TYR A 112 -4.73 -8.25 2.43
C TYR A 112 -6.15 -8.16 1.87
N HIS A 113 -7.17 -8.41 2.69
CA HIS A 113 -8.57 -8.46 2.27
C HIS A 113 -9.01 -7.16 1.54
N PHE A 114 -8.43 -6.03 1.91
CA PHE A 114 -8.69 -4.72 1.29
C PHE A 114 -8.31 -4.66 -0.21
N LEU A 115 -7.51 -5.60 -0.71
CA LEU A 115 -7.16 -5.70 -2.14
C LEU A 115 -8.25 -6.36 -2.99
N GLU A 116 -9.19 -7.10 -2.39
CA GLU A 116 -10.24 -7.84 -3.09
C GLU A 116 -10.96 -6.93 -4.11
N ARG A 117 -11.36 -5.74 -3.68
CA ARG A 117 -12.08 -4.79 -4.52
C ARG A 117 -11.24 -4.23 -5.66
N SER A 118 -9.95 -4.04 -5.45
CA SER A 118 -9.02 -3.54 -6.47
C SER A 118 -8.73 -4.59 -7.55
N LEU A 119 -8.78 -5.88 -7.19
CA LEU A 119 -8.52 -6.99 -8.10
C LEU A 119 -9.78 -7.43 -8.86
N HIS A 120 -10.97 -7.36 -8.23
CA HIS A 120 -12.21 -7.88 -8.83
C HIS A 120 -13.07 -6.86 -9.59
N ASN A 121 -12.81 -5.55 -9.46
CA ASN A 121 -13.57 -4.51 -10.20
C ASN A 121 -13.02 -4.22 -11.62
N ASN A 122 -12.12 -5.04 -12.15
CA ASN A 122 -11.61 -4.94 -13.51
C ASN A 122 -12.36 -5.83 -14.54
N VAL A 123 -13.50 -6.42 -14.14
CA VAL A 123 -14.40 -7.20 -15.01
C VAL A 123 -15.68 -6.43 -15.31
#